data_AF-A0A8X7S4R0-F1
#
_entry.id   AF-A0A8X7S4R0-F1
#
_cell.length_a   1.000
_cell.length_b   1.000
_cell.length_c   1.000
_cell.angle_alpha   90.00
_cell.angle_beta   90.00
_cell.angle_gamma   90.00
#
_symmetry.space_group_name_H-M   'P 1'
#
loop_
_entity.id
_entity.type
_entity.pdbx_description
1 polymer ?
#
loop_
_entity_poly.entity_id
_entity_poly.type
_entity_poly.pdbx_seq_one_letter_code
_entity_poly.pdbx_strand_id
1 'polypeptide(L)' 'MKVVKCKKVKHHGRRGRKGKPRFLETCMRRNLGILRKIIPGCEEVEEEEALILKLIQHVMLLKSQVTLLRTLADVCGV' A
#
# COMPACT_ATOMS: atom_id res chain seq x y z
N MET A 1 -51.43 -39.28 13.30
CA MET A 1 -50.93 -37.92 13.61
C MET A 1 -49.76 -37.62 12.67
N LYS A 2 -49.84 -36.54 11.87
CA LYS A 2 -48.82 -36.20 10.86
C LYS A 2 -47.63 -35.49 11.51
N VAL A 3 -46.43 -36.02 11.29
CA VAL A 3 -45.17 -35.43 11.79
C VAL A 3 -44.81 -34.25 10.88
N VAL A 4 -44.93 -33.02 11.38
CA VAL A 4 -44.59 -31.82 10.62
C VAL A 4 -43.08 -31.61 10.71
N LYS A 5 -42.37 -31.72 9.58
CA LYS A 5 -40.93 -31.42 9.50
C LYS A 5 -40.70 -29.93 9.74
N CYS A 6 -40.13 -29.58 10.90
CA CYS A 6 -39.65 -28.23 11.18
C CYS A 6 -38.61 -27.81 10.13
N LYS A 7 -38.96 -26.78 9.34
CA LYS A 7 -38.08 -26.20 8.33
C LYS A 7 -36.97 -25.43 9.04
N LYS A 8 -35.77 -26.00 9.10
CA LYS A 8 -34.58 -25.32 9.66
C LYS A 8 -34.24 -24.13 8.76
N VAL A 9 -34.66 -22.93 9.17
CA VAL A 9 -34.30 -21.68 8.52
C VAL A 9 -32.79 -21.51 8.66
N LYS A 10 -32.06 -21.56 7.55
CA LYS A 10 -30.64 -21.19 7.53
C LYS A 10 -30.58 -19.69 7.78
N HIS A 11 -30.30 -19.29 9.01
CA HIS A 11 -29.80 -17.95 9.26
C HIS A 11 -28.48 -17.82 8.50
N HIS A 12 -28.51 -17.12 7.36
CA HIS A 12 -27.31 -16.48 6.82
C HIS A 12 -26.91 -15.41 7.84
N GLY A 13 -26.28 -15.86 8.93
CA GLY A 13 -25.52 -15.00 9.79
C GLY A 13 -24.56 -14.26 8.88
N ARG A 14 -24.82 -12.97 8.68
CA ARG A 14 -23.82 -12.02 8.18
C ARG A 14 -22.62 -12.20 9.11
N ARG A 15 -21.70 -13.08 8.72
CA ARG A 15 -20.43 -13.25 9.43
C ARG A 15 -19.79 -11.89 9.43
N GLY A 16 -19.60 -11.41 10.65
CA GLY A 16 -19.27 -10.04 10.96
C GLY A 16 -18.11 -9.54 10.12
N ARG A 17 -18.20 -8.25 9.80
CA ARG A 17 -17.16 -7.42 9.24
C ARG A 17 -15.98 -7.36 10.23
N LYS A 18 -15.17 -8.42 10.31
CA LYS A 18 -13.89 -8.51 11.03
C LYS A 18 -12.78 -8.91 10.05
N GLY A 19 -12.71 -8.23 8.90
CA GLY A 19 -11.75 -8.53 7.82
C GLY A 19 -10.69 -7.44 7.59
N LYS A 20 -10.41 -6.59 8.59
CA LYS A 20 -9.60 -5.38 8.38
C LYS A 20 -8.06 -5.54 8.40
N PRO A 21 -7.43 -6.54 9.04
CA PRO A 21 -5.96 -6.64 9.02
C PRO A 21 -5.40 -7.13 7.68
N ARG A 22 -5.95 -8.25 7.17
CA ARG A 22 -5.40 -8.93 5.98
C ARG A 22 -5.54 -8.10 4.70
N PHE A 23 -6.57 -7.26 4.61
CA PHE A 23 -6.76 -6.38 3.45
C PHE A 23 -5.74 -5.23 3.42
N LEU A 24 -5.42 -4.64 4.58
CA LEU A 24 -4.41 -3.59 4.66
C LEU A 24 -3.02 -4.12 4.34
N GLU A 25 -2.67 -5.29 4.88
CA GLU A 25 -1.39 -5.94 4.63
C GLU A 25 -1.21 -6.31 3.14
N THR A 26 -2.25 -6.87 2.51
CA THR A 26 -2.23 -7.18 1.07
C THR A 26 -2.18 -5.94 0.19
N CYS A 27 -2.88 -4.86 0.58
CA CYS A 27 -2.78 -3.57 -0.10
C CYS A 27 -1.36 -2.99 0.00
N MET A 28 -0.75 -3.03 1.18
CA MET A 28 0.61 -2.54 1.40
C MET A 28 1.64 -3.31 0.58
N ARG A 29 1.61 -4.65 0.58
CA ARG A 29 2.52 -5.46 -0.27
C ARG A 29 2.34 -5.16 -1.75
N ARG A 30 1.10 -4.99 -2.22
CA ARG A 30 0.84 -4.62 -3.61
C ARG A 30 1.44 -3.25 -3.94
N ASN A 31 1.28 -2.27 -3.05
CA ASN A 31 1.83 -0.92 -3.25
C ASN A 31 3.36 -0.94 -3.24
N LEU A 32 3.98 -1.69 -2.33
CA LEU A 32 5.43 -1.90 -2.31
C LEU A 32 5.92 -2.54 -3.61
N GLY A 33 5.22 -3.56 -4.11
CA GLY A 33 5.54 -4.19 -5.39
C GLY A 33 5.41 -3.24 -6.60
N ILE A 34 4.52 -2.25 -6.54
CA ILE A 34 4.42 -1.19 -7.56
C ILE A 34 5.61 -0.24 -7.42
N LEU A 35 5.91 0.24 -6.22
CA LEU A 35 7.02 1.16 -5.97
C LEU A 35 8.37 0.56 -6.37
N ARG A 36 8.59 -0.73 -6.08
CA ARG A 36 9.76 -1.50 -6.51
C ARG A 36 10.01 -1.42 -8.03
N LYS A 37 8.94 -1.41 -8.83
CA LYS A 37 9.01 -1.41 -10.30
C LYS A 37 9.17 -0.02 -10.90
N ILE A 38 8.69 1.01 -10.20
CA ILE A 38 8.67 2.38 -10.72
C ILE A 38 9.94 3.14 -10.32
N ILE A 39 10.47 2.90 -9.12
CA ILE A 39 11.63 3.63 -8.61
C ILE A 39 12.93 2.94 -9.06
N PRO A 40 13.76 3.60 -9.88
CA PRO A 40 15.01 3.01 -10.36
C PRO A 40 15.93 2.62 -9.22
N GLY A 41 16.54 1.43 -9.31
CA GLY A 41 17.47 0.90 -8.32
C GLY A 41 16.78 0.19 -7.15
N CYS A 42 15.45 0.09 -7.13
CA CYS A 42 14.73 -0.66 -6.10
C CYS A 42 14.37 -2.10 -6.53
N GLU A 43 14.55 -2.46 -7.80
CA GLU A 43 14.07 -3.70 -8.42
C GLU A 43 14.60 -4.97 -7.74
N GLU A 44 15.87 -4.96 -7.36
CA GLU A 44 16.63 -6.08 -6.80
C GLU A 44 16.55 -6.15 -5.26
N VAL A 45 15.85 -5.22 -4.60
CA VAL A 45 15.82 -5.18 -3.12
C VAL A 45 14.79 -6.20 -2.62
N GLU A 46 15.28 -7.35 -2.15
CA GLU A 46 14.44 -8.46 -1.66
C GLU A 46 13.71 -8.13 -0.35
N GLU A 47 14.45 -7.62 0.65
CA GLU A 47 13.92 -7.29 1.98
C GLU A 47 12.97 -6.07 1.94
N GLU A 48 11.78 -6.21 2.51
CA GLU A 48 10.75 -5.16 2.52
C GLU A 48 11.23 -3.93 3.32
N GLU A 49 11.90 -4.13 4.45
CA GLU A 49 12.43 -3.06 5.29
C GLU A 49 13.51 -2.25 4.57
N ALA A 50 14.43 -2.93 3.89
CA ALA A 50 15.47 -2.28 3.09
C ALA A 50 14.87 -1.52 1.91
N LEU A 51 13.83 -2.08 1.26
CA LEU A 51 13.09 -1.41 0.20
C LEU A 51 12.44 -0.13 0.72
N ILE A 52 11.75 -0.18 1.85
CA ILE A 52 11.11 1.00 2.46
C ILE A 52 12.14 2.09 2.74
N LEU A 53 13.28 1.75 3.34
CA LEU A 53 14.35 2.70 3.63
C LEU A 53 14.89 3.35 2.35
N LYS A 54 15.11 2.56 1.30
CA LYS A 54 15.56 3.06 0.00
C LYS A 54 14.54 4.00 -0.64
N LEU A 55 13.25 3.64 -0.60
CA LEU A 55 12.16 4.48 -1.10
C LEU A 55 12.11 5.83 -0.35
N ILE A 56 12.29 5.85 0.97
CA ILE A 56 12.37 7.08 1.77
C ILE A 56 13.56 7.93 1.33
N GLN A 57 14.74 7.33 1.14
CA GLN A 57 15.94 8.03 0.68
C GLN A 57 15.72 8.68 -0.70
N HIS A 58 15.07 7.98 -1.64
CA HIS A 58 14.71 8.55 -2.94
C HIS A 58 13.81 9.79 -2.82
N VAL A 59 12.79 9.74 -1.95
CA VAL A 59 11.90 10.89 -1.72
C VAL A 59 12.64 12.06 -1.09
N MET A 60 13.53 11.80 -0.12
CA MET A 60 14.36 12.84 0.49
C MET A 60 15.29 13.50 -0.52
N LEU A 61 15.94 12.71 -1.38
CA LEU A 61 16.80 13.23 -2.44
C LEU A 61 16.00 14.08 -3.43
N LEU A 62 14.84 13.60 -3.88
CA LEU A 62 13.97 14.35 -4.78
C LEU A 62 13.52 15.68 -4.16
N LYS A 63 13.17 15.70 -2.87
CA LYS A 63 12.81 16.93 -2.17
C LYS A 63 13.98 17.93 -2.13
N SER A 64 15.21 17.45 -1.92
CA SER A 64 16.42 18.28 -1.98
C SER A 64 16.62 18.88 -3.38
N GLN A 65 16.51 18.04 -4.41
CA GLN A 65 16.63 18.48 -5.81
C GLN A 65 15.56 19.51 -6.18
N VAL A 66 14.30 19.31 -5.78
CA VAL A 66 13.22 20.28 -6.00
C VAL A 66 13.49 21.59 -5.27
N THR A 67 14.04 21.53 -4.05
CA THR A 67 14.42 22.75 -3.31
C THR A 67 15.50 23.52 -4.05
N LEU A 68 16.53 22.84 -4.53
CA LEU A 68 17.58 23.46 -5.34
C LEU A 68 17.01 24.08 -6.62
N LEU A 69 16.15 23.35 -7.33
CA LEU A 69 15.52 23.84 -8.55
C LEU A 69 14.67 25.10 -8.31
N ARG A 70 13.98 25.19 -7.17
CA ARG A 70 13.24 26.40 -6.78
C ARG A 70 14.19 27.58 -6.59
N THR A 71 15.27 27.40 -5.83
CA THR A 71 16.27 28.45 -5.64
C THR A 71 16.87 28.91 -6.97
N LEU A 72 17.12 27.98 -7.89
CA LEU A 72 17.61 28.33 -9.23
C LEU A 72 16.55 29.08 -10.05
N ALA A 73 15.28 28.67 -9.99
CA ALA A 73 14.19 29.38 -10.65
C ALA A 73 14.05 30.81 -10.13
N ASP A 74 14.15 31.00 -8.81
CA ASP A 74 14.13 32.33 -8.17
C ASP A 74 15.28 33.22 -8.67
N VAL A 75 16.49 32.67 -8.83
CA VAL A 75 17.65 33.39 -9.38
C VAL A 75 17.49 33.69 -10.87
N CYS A 76 16.92 32.77 -11.63
CA CYS A 76 16.69 32.92 -13.06
C CYS A 76 15.44 33.76 -13.41
N GLY A 77 14.59 34.08 -12.44
CA GLY A 77 13.36 34.84 -12.62
C GLY A 77 12.24 34.09 -13.35
N VAL A 78 12.16 32.75 -13.19
CA VAL A 78 11.13 31.86 -13.76
C VAL A 78 10.07 31.51 -12.72
#